data_AF-A0A935FS02-F1
#
_entry.id   AF-A0A935FS02-F1
#
_cell.length_a   1.000
_cell.length_b   1.000
_cell.length_c   1.000
_cell.angle_alpha   90.00
_cell.angle_beta   90.00
_cell.angle_gamma   90.00
#
_symmetry.space_group_name_H-M   'P 1'
#
loop_
_entity.id
_entity.type
_entity.pdbx_description
1 polymer ?
#
loop_
_entity_poly.entity_id
_entity_poly.type
_entity_poly.pdbx_seq_one_letter_code
_entity_poly.pdbx_strand_id
1 'polypeptide(L)'
;MDFKLLNRIFAGFVFLFATIVYVMTVQSTFSFWDCGEFIACAYTLSVPHPPGAPFFTLVGKFFSMFPTSEDIGLRVNYLSVISSSLCVLFLYLITEKVIKNWKGMPSSTGEAFLICGAAAVGALSYAFSESFWFNALETEVYAMGTFLIGLCMYLLMLWWEKADEPGSDKYLLLVAYVVGLSIGIHLLVAQCIFLAGLFFYFRRYEYEPKTFLIAIALSSIAFFIVYPGIVKKFPTLMSGSVLIGVLAIGLILFGVYYARVNKNPVLSLLALSLFLIILGYSTYISILLRADVKDLPINENTPNNIETLLSYLNREQYGQQPLLLPRRYSQEPQHQAIYQNYSTDMEFMWKYQINHMFNRYWFWNYIGREGYNQNDGVDFKSYGQYLSS
;
A
#
# COMPACT_ATOMS: atom_id res chain seq x y z
N MET A 1 35.93 -6.56 -6.52
CA MET A 1 35.21 -5.28 -6.35
C MET A 1 34.52 -5.27 -5.00
N ASP A 2 34.42 -4.14 -4.29
CA ASP A 2 33.67 -4.07 -3.03
C ASP A 2 32.19 -4.41 -3.29
N PHE A 3 31.65 -5.38 -2.54
CA PHE A 3 30.27 -5.80 -2.65
C PHE A 3 29.29 -4.64 -2.44
N LYS A 4 29.59 -3.73 -1.52
CA LYS A 4 28.71 -2.58 -1.26
C LYS A 4 28.61 -1.67 -2.47
N LEU A 5 29.73 -1.45 -3.17
CA LEU A 5 29.76 -0.69 -4.41
C LEU A 5 28.96 -1.40 -5.51
N LEU A 6 29.20 -2.70 -5.71
CA LEU A 6 28.46 -3.50 -6.70
C LEU A 6 26.95 -3.44 -6.46
N ASN A 7 26.52 -3.66 -5.22
CA ASN A 7 25.11 -3.64 -4.83
C ASN A 7 24.48 -2.26 -5.12
N ARG A 8 25.19 -1.16 -4.82
CA ARG A 8 24.71 0.20 -5.14
C ARG A 8 24.59 0.45 -6.64
N ILE A 9 25.53 -0.04 -7.43
CA ILE A 9 25.48 0.06 -8.90
C ILE A 9 24.24 -0.68 -9.43
N PHE A 10 24.00 -1.90 -8.98
CA PHE A 10 22.82 -2.68 -9.38
C PHE A 10 21.52 -2.04 -8.91
N ALA A 11 21.45 -1.53 -7.68
CA ALA A 11 20.27 -0.80 -7.21
C ALA A 11 19.98 0.43 -8.08
N GLY A 12 21.00 1.24 -8.37
CA GLY A 12 20.89 2.40 -9.24
C GLY A 12 20.47 2.02 -10.66
N PHE A 13 21.06 0.95 -11.22
CA PHE A 13 20.68 0.42 -12.52
C PHE A 13 19.22 -0.02 -12.56
N VAL A 14 18.77 -0.85 -11.62
CA VAL A 14 17.38 -1.34 -11.56
C VAL A 14 16.39 -0.18 -11.46
N PHE A 15 16.66 0.80 -10.59
CA PHE A 15 15.82 1.99 -10.45
C PHE A 15 15.75 2.81 -11.74
N LEU A 16 16.91 3.16 -12.31
CA LEU A 16 16.99 4.00 -13.50
C LEU A 16 16.41 3.29 -14.72
N PHE A 17 16.69 2.00 -14.89
CA PHE A 17 16.16 1.20 -16.00
C PHE A 17 14.64 1.13 -15.96
N ALA A 18 14.05 0.80 -14.80
CA ALA A 18 12.59 0.80 -14.64
C ALA A 18 12.00 2.20 -14.88
N THR A 19 12.62 3.24 -14.33
CA THR A 19 12.17 4.64 -14.53
C THR A 19 12.18 5.02 -16.01
N ILE A 20 13.27 4.74 -16.73
CA ILE A 20 13.39 5.07 -18.16
C ILE A 20 12.28 4.37 -18.95
N VAL A 21 12.09 3.06 -18.74
CA VAL A 21 11.09 2.30 -19.48
C VAL A 21 9.68 2.82 -19.18
N TYR A 22 9.35 3.06 -17.92
CA TYR A 22 8.04 3.61 -17.56
C TYR A 22 7.81 5.02 -18.09
N VAL A 23 8.83 5.90 -18.07
CA VAL A 23 8.73 7.22 -18.69
C VAL A 23 8.50 7.11 -20.20
N MET A 24 9.10 6.13 -20.87
CA MET A 24 8.89 5.91 -22.31
C MET A 24 7.48 5.41 -22.65
N THR A 25 6.79 4.77 -21.71
CA THR A 25 5.48 4.14 -21.95
C THR A 25 4.32 4.76 -21.16
N VAL A 26 4.58 5.78 -20.34
CA VAL A 26 3.57 6.45 -19.50
C VAL A 26 2.48 7.08 -20.37
N GLN A 27 1.25 7.12 -19.85
CA GLN A 27 0.16 7.81 -20.53
C GLN A 27 0.47 9.30 -20.67
N SER A 28 0.30 9.84 -21.88
CA SER A 28 0.62 11.23 -22.21
C SER A 28 -0.40 12.25 -21.68
N THR A 29 -1.56 11.78 -21.21
CA THR A 29 -2.64 12.61 -20.64
C THR A 29 -3.29 11.89 -19.44
N PHE A 30 -4.54 11.46 -19.53
CA PHE A 30 -5.23 10.63 -18.55
C PHE A 30 -5.70 9.33 -19.22
N SER A 31 -5.82 8.27 -18.44
CA SER A 31 -6.45 7.01 -18.85
C SER A 31 -7.90 6.91 -18.34
N PHE A 32 -8.61 5.87 -18.78
CA PHE A 32 -9.98 5.59 -18.36
C PHE A 32 -10.04 5.26 -16.85
N TRP A 33 -11.23 5.28 -16.23
CA TRP A 33 -11.46 5.09 -14.78
C TRP A 33 -10.99 6.26 -13.89
N ASP A 34 -10.49 5.95 -12.69
CA ASP A 34 -10.23 6.88 -11.58
C ASP A 34 -9.09 7.86 -11.89
N CYS A 35 -8.21 7.51 -12.83
CA CYS A 35 -7.02 8.30 -13.17
C CYS A 35 -7.35 9.75 -13.54
N GLY A 36 -8.37 9.96 -14.38
CA GLY A 36 -8.78 11.31 -14.78
C GLY A 36 -9.31 12.14 -13.60
N GLU A 37 -10.07 11.50 -12.70
CA GLU A 37 -10.57 12.14 -11.49
C GLU A 37 -9.43 12.46 -10.52
N PHE A 38 -8.52 11.53 -10.26
CA PHE A 38 -7.38 11.76 -9.38
C PHE A 38 -6.46 12.86 -9.92
N ILE A 39 -6.22 12.93 -11.23
CA ILE A 39 -5.45 14.03 -11.85
C ILE A 39 -6.15 15.37 -11.62
N ALA A 40 -7.45 15.44 -11.90
CA ALA A 40 -8.24 16.65 -11.71
C ALA A 40 -8.23 17.08 -10.23
N CYS A 41 -8.50 16.15 -9.32
CA CYS A 41 -8.52 16.40 -7.88
C CYS A 41 -7.14 16.75 -7.32
N ALA A 42 -6.06 16.13 -7.80
CA ALA A 42 -4.71 16.53 -7.45
C ALA A 42 -4.41 17.95 -7.93
N TYR A 43 -4.79 18.32 -9.15
CA TYR A 43 -4.54 19.65 -9.69
C TYR A 43 -5.35 20.76 -8.98
N THR A 44 -6.63 20.53 -8.70
CA THR A 44 -7.51 21.52 -8.05
C THR A 44 -7.52 21.41 -6.52
N LEU A 45 -6.84 20.41 -5.95
CA LEU A 45 -7.00 20.00 -4.55
C LEU A 45 -8.48 19.76 -4.20
N SER A 46 -9.19 19.06 -5.08
CA SER A 46 -10.59 18.68 -4.89
C SER A 46 -10.74 17.39 -4.08
N VAL A 47 -11.99 17.03 -3.74
CA VAL A 47 -12.31 15.81 -2.98
C VAL A 47 -12.78 14.74 -3.97
N PRO A 48 -11.98 13.67 -4.21
CA PRO A 48 -12.34 12.62 -5.16
C PRO A 48 -13.31 11.62 -4.51
N HIS A 49 -13.64 10.54 -5.22
CA HIS A 49 -14.49 9.48 -4.69
C HIS A 49 -13.99 8.88 -3.37
N PRO A 50 -14.90 8.42 -2.47
CA PRO A 50 -14.50 7.90 -1.18
C PRO A 50 -13.65 6.63 -1.25
N PRO A 51 -12.58 6.53 -0.43
CA PRO A 51 -12.31 7.32 0.76
C PRO A 51 -11.34 8.49 0.52
N GLY A 52 -11.11 8.92 -0.72
CA GLY A 52 -10.55 10.25 -1.01
C GLY A 52 -9.05 10.39 -1.19
N ALA A 53 -8.26 9.41 -0.75
CA ALA A 53 -6.80 9.37 -0.92
C ALA A 53 -6.09 10.75 -0.74
N PRO A 54 -6.32 11.49 0.36
CA PRO A 54 -5.84 12.86 0.51
C PRO A 54 -4.31 13.02 0.45
N PHE A 55 -3.56 12.06 0.97
CA PHE A 55 -2.10 12.11 0.88
C PHE A 55 -1.64 11.91 -0.57
N PHE A 56 -2.32 11.03 -1.32
CA PHE A 56 -2.06 10.84 -2.75
C PHE A 56 -2.32 12.11 -3.54
N THR A 57 -3.46 12.79 -3.33
CA THR A 57 -3.81 14.03 -4.06
C THR A 57 -2.88 15.19 -3.69
N LEU A 58 -2.44 15.30 -2.43
CA LEU A 58 -1.44 16.30 -2.01
C LEU A 58 -0.08 16.10 -2.70
N VAL A 59 0.38 14.86 -2.82
CA VAL A 59 1.61 14.56 -3.56
C VAL A 59 1.40 14.76 -5.06
N GLY A 60 0.24 14.37 -5.60
CA GLY A 60 -0.13 14.63 -7.00
C GLY A 60 -0.12 16.12 -7.33
N LYS A 61 -0.59 16.98 -6.40
CA LYS A 61 -0.53 18.43 -6.54
C LYS A 61 0.91 18.91 -6.71
N PHE A 62 1.84 18.38 -5.92
CA PHE A 62 3.26 18.68 -6.06
C PHE A 62 3.78 18.31 -7.46
N PHE A 63 3.45 17.11 -7.97
CA PHE A 63 3.81 16.69 -9.32
C PHE A 63 3.19 17.59 -10.42
N SER A 64 1.95 18.04 -10.26
CA SER A 64 1.29 18.94 -11.22
C SER A 64 2.01 20.29 -11.40
N MET A 65 2.76 20.73 -10.39
CA MET A 65 3.50 22.00 -10.39
C MET A 65 4.83 21.93 -11.15
N PHE A 66 5.37 20.75 -11.42
CA PHE A 66 6.62 20.62 -12.18
C PHE A 66 6.38 20.89 -13.66
N PRO A 67 7.09 21.85 -14.28
CA PRO A 67 6.90 22.19 -15.68
C PRO A 67 7.64 21.23 -16.61
N THR A 68 7.37 19.92 -16.51
CA THR A 68 8.02 18.87 -17.32
C THR A 68 7.32 18.59 -18.65
N SER A 69 6.05 18.99 -18.78
CA SER A 69 5.21 18.84 -19.98
C SER A 69 4.17 19.95 -20.05
N GLU A 70 3.56 20.26 -21.19
CA GLU A 70 2.38 21.14 -21.26
C GLU A 70 1.14 20.49 -20.64
N ASP A 71 0.99 19.16 -20.79
CA ASP A 71 -0.15 18.41 -20.26
C ASP A 71 0.01 18.13 -18.76
N ILE A 72 -1.01 18.49 -17.97
CA ILE A 72 -1.00 18.30 -16.51
C ILE A 72 -1.14 16.82 -16.13
N GLY A 73 -1.92 16.05 -16.89
CA GLY A 73 -2.10 14.62 -16.67
C GLY A 73 -0.79 13.86 -16.75
N LEU A 74 0.04 14.15 -17.77
CA LEU A 74 1.38 13.56 -17.85
C LEU A 74 2.26 13.91 -16.63
N ARG A 75 2.22 15.17 -16.17
CA ARG A 75 2.99 15.59 -14.98
C ARG A 75 2.60 14.78 -13.75
N VAL A 76 1.30 14.57 -13.55
CA VAL A 76 0.77 13.80 -12.41
C VAL A 76 1.01 12.30 -12.59
N ASN A 77 0.94 11.74 -13.80
CA ASN A 77 1.27 10.32 -14.06
C ASN A 77 2.71 9.99 -13.65
N TYR A 78 3.64 10.96 -13.67
CA TYR A 78 4.98 10.74 -13.14
C TYR A 78 5.02 10.37 -11.65
N LEU A 79 3.97 10.67 -10.86
CA LEU A 79 3.85 10.17 -9.49
C LEU A 79 3.85 8.64 -9.47
N SER A 80 3.04 8.01 -10.31
CA SER A 80 2.97 6.56 -10.42
C SER A 80 4.26 5.98 -10.99
N VAL A 81 4.84 6.60 -12.01
CA VAL A 81 6.12 6.18 -12.59
C VAL A 81 7.23 6.14 -11.54
N ILE A 82 7.38 7.22 -10.76
CA ILE A 82 8.42 7.30 -9.73
C ILE A 82 8.10 6.34 -8.58
N SER A 83 6.85 6.27 -8.14
CA SER A 83 6.44 5.35 -7.06
C SER A 83 6.71 3.90 -7.44
N SER A 84 6.28 3.46 -8.63
CA SER A 84 6.52 2.11 -9.12
C SER A 84 8.01 1.83 -9.32
N SER A 85 8.80 2.79 -9.81
CA SER A 85 10.26 2.63 -9.94
C SER A 85 10.94 2.47 -8.57
N LEU A 86 10.49 3.22 -7.56
CA LEU A 86 10.94 3.04 -6.18
C LEU A 86 10.51 1.68 -5.62
N CYS A 87 9.29 1.21 -5.91
CA CYS A 87 8.84 -0.13 -5.52
C CYS A 87 9.77 -1.22 -6.08
N VAL A 88 10.14 -1.15 -7.36
CA VAL A 88 11.09 -2.07 -8.00
C VAL A 88 12.47 -2.01 -7.34
N LEU A 89 12.96 -0.81 -7.00
CA LEU A 89 14.20 -0.64 -6.23
C LEU A 89 14.11 -1.31 -4.85
N PHE A 90 13.03 -1.09 -4.11
CA PHE A 90 12.86 -1.73 -2.79
C PHE A 90 12.75 -3.24 -2.90
N LEU A 91 12.07 -3.75 -3.92
CA LEU A 91 12.02 -5.19 -4.19
C LEU A 91 13.42 -5.75 -4.42
N TYR A 92 14.24 -5.10 -5.25
CA TYR A 92 15.66 -5.47 -5.43
C TYR A 92 16.42 -5.51 -4.09
N LEU A 93 16.31 -4.45 -3.28
CA LEU A 93 17.00 -4.36 -2.00
C LEU A 93 16.53 -5.41 -0.99
N ILE A 94 15.23 -5.72 -0.98
CA ILE A 94 14.64 -6.77 -0.14
C ILE A 94 15.18 -8.14 -0.59
N THR A 95 15.13 -8.44 -1.88
CA THR A 95 15.60 -9.72 -2.42
C THR A 95 17.09 -9.91 -2.17
N GLU A 96 17.93 -8.88 -2.34
CA GLU A 96 19.35 -8.92 -1.98
C GLU A 96 19.57 -9.27 -0.51
N LYS A 97 18.82 -8.62 0.39
CA LYS A 97 18.89 -8.89 1.83
C LYS A 97 18.43 -10.29 2.18
N VAL A 98 17.36 -10.78 1.56
CA VAL A 98 16.86 -12.15 1.79
C VAL A 98 17.92 -13.16 1.39
N ILE A 99 18.52 -13.01 0.21
CA ILE A 99 19.58 -13.91 -0.27
C ILE A 99 20.78 -13.90 0.69
N LYS A 100 21.21 -12.72 1.17
CA LYS A 100 22.33 -12.61 2.11
C LYS A 100 22.03 -13.14 3.50
N ASN A 101 20.82 -12.93 4.01
CA ASN A 101 20.44 -13.47 5.31
C ASN A 101 20.40 -15.00 5.28
N TRP A 102 20.18 -15.59 4.10
CA TRP A 102 20.24 -17.04 3.91
C TRP A 102 21.67 -17.57 3.63
N LYS A 103 22.42 -16.96 2.71
CA LYS A 103 23.75 -17.45 2.28
C LYS A 103 24.95 -16.87 3.04
N GLY A 104 24.78 -15.75 3.73
CA GLY A 104 25.86 -14.96 4.30
C GLY A 104 26.44 -13.93 3.31
N MET A 105 27.57 -13.33 3.70
CA MET A 105 28.27 -12.35 2.87
C MET A 105 29.03 -13.05 1.73
N PRO A 106 29.03 -12.49 0.50
CA PRO A 106 29.70 -13.11 -0.64
C PRO A 106 31.21 -13.22 -0.40
N SER A 107 31.75 -14.40 -0.67
CA SER A 107 33.17 -14.74 -0.50
C SER A 107 34.03 -14.34 -1.69
N SER A 108 33.41 -14.12 -2.86
CA SER A 108 34.09 -13.77 -4.11
C SER A 108 33.32 -12.73 -4.91
N THR A 109 33.99 -12.09 -5.89
CA THR A 109 33.33 -11.14 -6.80
C THR A 109 32.27 -11.85 -7.67
N GLY A 110 32.49 -13.11 -8.07
CA GLY A 110 31.50 -13.88 -8.83
C GLY A 110 30.23 -14.14 -8.02
N GLU A 111 30.36 -14.50 -6.75
CA GLU A 111 29.21 -14.68 -5.85
C GLU A 111 28.46 -13.38 -5.61
N ALA A 112 29.18 -12.27 -5.43
CA ALA A 112 28.60 -10.94 -5.34
C ALA A 112 27.73 -10.58 -6.58
N PHE A 113 28.22 -10.88 -7.79
CA PHE A 113 27.45 -10.72 -9.02
C PHE A 113 26.23 -11.63 -9.09
N LEU A 114 26.33 -12.88 -8.62
CA LEU A 114 25.20 -13.80 -8.59
C LEU A 114 24.08 -13.31 -7.67
N ILE A 115 24.43 -12.80 -6.48
CA ILE A 115 23.45 -12.26 -5.52
C ILE A 115 22.75 -11.03 -6.12
N CYS A 116 23.52 -10.04 -6.58
CA CYS A 116 22.97 -8.81 -7.17
C CYS A 116 22.19 -9.10 -8.46
N GLY A 117 22.71 -9.97 -9.32
CA GLY A 117 22.07 -10.38 -10.58
C GLY A 117 20.74 -11.09 -10.34
N ALA A 118 20.69 -12.05 -9.41
CA ALA A 118 19.44 -12.75 -9.08
C ALA A 118 18.38 -11.80 -8.50
N ALA A 119 18.78 -10.89 -7.60
CA ALA A 119 17.89 -9.87 -7.06
C ALA A 119 17.37 -8.92 -8.15
N ALA A 120 18.23 -8.51 -9.09
CA ALA A 120 17.84 -7.65 -10.21
C ALA A 120 16.88 -8.34 -11.17
N VAL A 121 17.14 -9.60 -11.53
CA VAL A 121 16.22 -10.40 -12.37
C VAL A 121 14.86 -10.51 -11.70
N GLY A 122 14.80 -10.86 -10.40
CA GLY A 122 13.53 -10.94 -9.68
C GLY A 122 12.75 -9.62 -9.65
N ALA A 123 13.43 -8.52 -9.36
CA ALA A 123 12.81 -7.20 -9.30
C ALA A 123 12.33 -6.72 -10.69
N LEU A 124 13.11 -6.93 -11.73
CA LEU A 124 12.75 -6.54 -13.09
C LEU A 124 11.65 -7.43 -13.68
N SER A 125 11.62 -8.72 -13.37
CA SER A 125 10.49 -9.59 -13.75
C SER A 125 9.18 -9.09 -13.15
N TYR A 126 9.19 -8.60 -11.90
CA TYR A 126 8.03 -7.96 -11.30
C TYR A 126 7.69 -6.62 -11.98
N ALA A 127 8.70 -5.80 -12.31
CA ALA A 127 8.52 -4.55 -13.03
C ALA A 127 7.74 -4.72 -14.35
N PHE A 128 7.99 -5.82 -15.07
CA PHE A 128 7.34 -6.13 -16.33
C PHE A 128 6.08 -7.00 -16.22
N SER A 129 5.63 -7.31 -15.00
CA SER A 129 4.36 -8.01 -14.81
C SER A 129 3.19 -7.12 -15.20
N GLU A 130 2.20 -7.67 -15.91
CA GLU A 130 1.14 -6.90 -16.58
C GLU A 130 0.40 -5.95 -15.63
N SER A 131 -0.07 -6.45 -14.50
CA SER A 131 -0.85 -5.64 -13.55
C SER A 131 0.01 -4.56 -12.90
N PHE A 132 1.28 -4.85 -12.59
CA PHE A 132 2.16 -3.87 -11.98
C PHE A 132 2.56 -2.78 -12.98
N TRP A 133 2.94 -3.18 -14.19
CA TRP A 133 3.31 -2.23 -15.25
C TRP A 133 2.13 -1.33 -15.58
N PHE A 134 0.92 -1.86 -15.74
CA PHE A 134 -0.27 -1.05 -16.01
C PHE A 134 -0.45 0.09 -14.99
N ASN A 135 -0.38 -0.24 -13.69
CA ASN A 135 -0.46 0.76 -12.60
C ASN A 135 0.74 1.73 -12.56
N ALA A 136 1.90 1.37 -13.13
CA ALA A 136 3.06 2.25 -13.20
C ALA A 136 2.90 3.37 -14.24
N LEU A 137 1.96 3.26 -15.18
CA LEU A 137 1.83 4.16 -16.33
C LEU A 137 0.73 5.21 -16.20
N GLU A 138 -0.07 5.15 -15.14
CA GLU A 138 -1.24 6.01 -14.94
C GLU A 138 -1.42 6.43 -13.48
N THR A 139 -2.07 7.57 -13.24
CA THR A 139 -2.27 8.14 -11.90
C THR A 139 -3.23 7.31 -11.06
N GLU A 140 -2.68 6.34 -10.34
CA GLU A 140 -3.45 5.37 -9.56
C GLU A 140 -2.84 5.14 -8.17
N VAL A 141 -3.68 4.95 -7.15
CA VAL A 141 -3.24 4.87 -5.74
C VAL A 141 -2.41 3.61 -5.45
N TYR A 142 -2.56 2.56 -6.26
CA TYR A 142 -1.86 1.29 -6.10
C TYR A 142 -0.36 1.40 -6.35
N ALA A 143 0.10 2.29 -7.25
CA ALA A 143 1.52 2.52 -7.51
C ALA A 143 2.23 3.04 -6.24
N MET A 144 1.63 4.05 -5.60
CA MET A 144 2.15 4.59 -4.34
C MET A 144 1.97 3.59 -3.18
N GLY A 145 0.85 2.89 -3.12
CA GLY A 145 0.58 1.88 -2.09
C GLY A 145 1.60 0.74 -2.08
N THR A 146 1.93 0.18 -3.25
CA THR A 146 2.92 -0.91 -3.38
C THR A 146 4.34 -0.43 -3.09
N PHE A 147 4.70 0.80 -3.46
CA PHE A 147 5.93 1.44 -3.01
C PHE A 147 6.03 1.49 -1.49
N LEU A 148 4.99 1.97 -0.79
CA LEU A 148 5.03 2.07 0.67
C LEU A 148 5.11 0.71 1.36
N ILE A 149 4.52 -0.35 0.79
CA ILE A 149 4.70 -1.73 1.28
C ILE A 149 6.16 -2.15 1.14
N GLY A 150 6.78 -1.90 -0.02
CA GLY A 150 8.20 -2.17 -0.25
C GLY A 150 9.10 -1.41 0.74
N LEU A 151 8.81 -0.13 0.97
CA LEU A 151 9.52 0.68 1.97
C LEU A 151 9.36 0.09 3.38
N CYS A 152 8.13 -0.24 3.80
CA CYS A 152 7.87 -0.87 5.10
C CYS A 152 8.65 -2.18 5.26
N MET A 153 8.59 -3.06 4.27
CA MET A 153 9.32 -4.33 4.28
C MET A 153 10.83 -4.12 4.39
N TYR A 154 11.38 -3.19 3.62
CA TYR A 154 12.80 -2.86 3.70
C TYR A 154 13.19 -2.29 5.07
N LEU A 155 12.38 -1.41 5.66
CA LEU A 155 12.60 -0.89 7.01
C LEU A 155 12.53 -2.00 8.08
N LEU A 156 11.61 -2.96 7.94
CA LEU A 156 11.52 -4.12 8.82
C LEU A 156 12.75 -5.03 8.71
N MET A 157 13.32 -5.21 7.50
CA MET A 157 14.59 -5.92 7.34
C MET A 157 15.77 -5.17 7.94
N LEU A 158 15.80 -3.83 7.82
CA LEU A 158 16.81 -3.02 8.51
C LEU A 158 16.68 -3.12 10.03
N TRP A 159 15.46 -3.16 10.56
CA TRP A 159 15.21 -3.42 11.97
C TRP A 159 15.70 -4.81 12.36
N TRP A 160 15.38 -5.85 11.58
CA TRP A 160 15.81 -7.22 11.83
C TRP A 160 17.33 -7.33 11.98
N GLU A 161 18.08 -6.76 11.04
CA GLU A 161 19.55 -6.78 11.05
C GLU A 161 20.16 -6.02 12.24
N LYS A 162 19.46 -4.98 12.72
CA LYS A 162 19.98 -4.05 13.73
C LYS A 162 19.23 -4.11 15.05
N ALA A 163 18.39 -5.12 15.29
CA ALA A 163 17.44 -5.14 16.40
C ALA A 163 18.12 -5.01 17.78
N ASP A 164 19.39 -5.40 17.87
CA ASP A 164 20.19 -5.38 19.10
C ASP A 164 21.05 -4.10 19.25
N GLU A 165 21.06 -3.24 18.23
CA GLU A 165 21.74 -1.95 18.27
C GLU A 165 20.88 -0.88 18.99
N PRO A 166 21.49 0.02 19.80
CA PRO A 166 20.77 1.14 20.39
C PRO A 166 20.08 2.01 19.32
N GLY A 167 18.79 2.28 19.53
CA GLY A 167 17.99 3.13 18.64
C GLY A 167 17.47 2.44 17.38
N SER A 168 17.53 1.11 17.29
CA SER A 168 16.96 0.32 16.20
C SER A 168 15.44 0.49 16.06
N ASP A 169 14.73 0.74 17.17
CA ASP A 169 13.27 0.96 17.20
C ASP A 169 12.77 2.09 16.28
N LYS A 170 13.66 3.01 15.87
CA LYS A 170 13.32 4.06 14.87
C LYS A 170 12.76 3.49 13.58
N TYR A 171 13.18 2.29 13.16
CA TYR A 171 12.66 1.65 11.95
C TYR A 171 11.21 1.20 12.14
N LEU A 172 10.85 0.68 13.32
CA LEU A 172 9.46 0.33 13.65
C LEU A 172 8.58 1.58 13.74
N LEU A 173 9.12 2.67 14.31
CA LEU A 173 8.44 3.96 14.34
C LEU A 173 8.21 4.54 12.94
N LEU A 174 9.20 4.43 12.04
CA LEU A 174 9.04 4.82 10.64
C LEU A 174 7.97 3.96 9.94
N VAL A 175 7.94 2.65 10.18
CA VAL A 175 6.86 1.78 9.66
C VAL A 175 5.50 2.25 10.16
N ALA A 176 5.37 2.57 11.45
CA ALA A 176 4.11 3.09 12.01
C ALA A 176 3.69 4.41 11.33
N TYR A 177 4.62 5.32 11.09
CA TYR A 177 4.36 6.57 10.38
C TYR A 177 3.91 6.34 8.93
N VAL A 178 4.61 5.46 8.19
CA VAL A 178 4.27 5.09 6.81
C VAL A 178 2.89 4.42 6.74
N VAL A 179 2.56 3.55 7.70
CA VAL A 179 1.20 2.98 7.83
C VAL A 179 0.17 4.08 8.05
N GLY A 180 0.44 5.06 8.93
CA GLY A 180 -0.44 6.23 9.10
C GLY A 180 -0.69 7.00 7.82
N LEU A 181 0.39 7.38 7.10
CA LEU A 181 0.31 8.11 5.83
C LEU A 181 -0.45 7.33 4.76
N SER A 182 -0.24 6.01 4.71
CA SER A 182 -0.86 5.14 3.72
C SER A 182 -2.38 5.08 3.82
N ILE A 183 -2.97 5.35 4.99
CA ILE A 183 -4.43 5.43 5.16
C ILE A 183 -4.98 6.56 4.27
N GLY A 184 -4.19 7.63 4.09
CA GLY A 184 -4.47 8.73 3.16
C GLY A 184 -4.19 8.40 1.69
N ILE A 185 -3.90 7.14 1.34
CA ILE A 185 -3.74 6.65 -0.04
C ILE A 185 -4.69 5.47 -0.24
N HIS A 186 -4.41 4.35 0.44
CA HIS A 186 -5.17 3.11 0.37
C HIS A 186 -4.88 2.26 1.62
N LEU A 187 -5.91 1.61 2.19
CA LEU A 187 -5.79 0.76 3.39
C LEU A 187 -4.92 -0.51 3.21
N LEU A 188 -4.41 -0.76 2.00
CA LEU A 188 -3.66 -1.97 1.66
C LEU A 188 -2.39 -2.09 2.53
N VAL A 189 -1.72 -0.98 2.80
CA VAL A 189 -0.46 -0.94 3.54
C VAL A 189 -0.65 -1.20 5.04
N ALA A 190 -1.89 -1.13 5.56
CA ALA A 190 -2.18 -1.48 6.96
C ALA A 190 -1.81 -2.95 7.28
N GLN A 191 -1.72 -3.82 6.25
CA GLN A 191 -1.22 -5.18 6.42
C GLN A 191 0.23 -5.26 6.92
N CYS A 192 1.02 -4.19 6.75
CA CYS A 192 2.38 -4.10 7.29
C CYS A 192 2.42 -4.16 8.82
N ILE A 193 1.30 -3.95 9.52
CA ILE A 193 1.18 -4.18 10.97
C ILE A 193 1.38 -5.66 11.30
N PHE A 194 0.79 -6.57 10.52
CA PHE A 194 0.99 -8.02 10.69
C PHE A 194 2.44 -8.41 10.38
N LEU A 195 3.01 -7.85 9.32
CA LEU A 195 4.41 -8.08 8.96
C LEU A 195 5.35 -7.60 10.08
N ALA A 196 5.12 -6.42 10.65
CA ALA A 196 5.90 -5.91 11.77
C ALA A 196 5.82 -6.83 12.99
N GLY A 197 4.63 -7.34 13.31
CA GLY A 197 4.42 -8.30 14.39
C GLY A 197 5.14 -9.63 14.17
N LEU A 198 5.11 -10.16 12.93
CA LEU A 198 5.85 -11.37 12.55
C LEU A 198 7.36 -11.17 12.62
N PHE A 199 7.88 -10.06 12.08
CA PHE A 199 9.29 -9.72 12.17
C PHE A 199 9.72 -9.61 13.63
N PHE A 200 8.93 -8.94 14.47
CA PHE A 200 9.20 -8.83 15.89
C PHE A 200 9.24 -10.20 16.58
N TYR A 201 8.24 -11.05 16.33
CA TYR A 201 8.15 -12.39 16.90
C TYR A 201 9.37 -13.23 16.53
N PHE A 202 9.63 -13.44 15.23
CA PHE A 202 10.72 -14.30 14.77
C PHE A 202 12.11 -13.76 15.12
N ARG A 203 12.25 -12.46 15.40
CA ARG A 203 13.55 -11.89 15.81
C ARG A 203 13.84 -12.07 17.30
N ARG A 204 12.79 -12.11 18.13
CA ARG A 204 12.89 -12.07 19.60
C ARG A 204 12.53 -13.39 20.28
N TYR A 205 11.81 -14.27 19.58
CA TYR A 205 11.31 -15.53 20.12
C TYR A 205 11.63 -16.68 19.17
N GLU A 206 11.90 -17.85 19.75
CA GLU A 206 11.89 -19.11 19.02
C GLU A 206 10.45 -19.52 18.71
N TYR A 207 10.27 -20.26 17.61
CA TYR A 207 8.95 -20.70 17.18
C TYR A 207 8.34 -21.68 18.18
N GLU A 208 7.18 -21.32 18.72
CA GLU A 208 6.31 -22.18 19.52
C GLU A 208 4.86 -21.84 19.16
N PRO A 209 3.97 -22.83 18.88
CA PRO A 209 2.61 -22.57 18.45
C PRO A 209 1.84 -21.58 19.35
N LYS A 210 2.00 -21.69 20.67
CA LYS A 210 1.31 -20.83 21.64
C LYS A 210 1.76 -19.37 21.53
N THR A 211 3.07 -19.11 21.53
CA THR A 211 3.61 -17.74 21.48
C THR A 211 3.41 -17.13 20.09
N PHE A 212 3.46 -17.95 19.04
CA PHE A 212 3.12 -17.53 17.68
C PHE A 212 1.65 -17.09 17.57
N LEU A 213 0.71 -17.87 18.12
CA LEU A 213 -0.71 -17.48 18.14
C LEU A 213 -0.95 -16.20 18.93
N ILE A 214 -0.22 -15.98 20.04
CA ILE A 214 -0.27 -14.72 20.78
C ILE A 214 0.25 -13.56 19.91
N ALA A 215 1.35 -13.73 19.19
CA ALA A 215 1.89 -12.70 18.30
C ALA A 215 0.89 -12.33 17.18
N ILE A 216 0.22 -13.32 16.58
CA ILE A 216 -0.85 -13.12 15.61
C ILE A 216 -2.04 -12.37 16.24
N ALA A 217 -2.46 -12.77 17.44
CA ALA A 217 -3.54 -12.10 18.17
C ALA A 217 -3.20 -10.64 18.48
N LEU A 218 -2.00 -10.35 18.98
CA LEU A 218 -1.53 -8.99 19.27
C LEU A 218 -1.43 -8.13 18.01
N SER A 219 -0.93 -8.70 16.91
CA SER A 219 -0.88 -8.02 15.60
C SER A 219 -2.28 -7.72 15.08
N SER A 220 -3.23 -8.63 15.29
CA SER A 220 -4.64 -8.44 14.93
C SER A 220 -5.29 -7.36 15.78
N ILE A 221 -5.02 -7.34 17.09
CA ILE A 221 -5.46 -6.26 17.99
C ILE A 221 -4.89 -4.92 17.53
N ALA A 222 -3.59 -4.85 17.21
CA ALA A 222 -2.96 -3.65 16.68
C ALA A 222 -3.62 -3.20 15.36
N PHE A 223 -3.91 -4.13 14.45
CA PHE A 223 -4.68 -3.84 13.24
C PHE A 223 -6.06 -3.27 13.58
N PHE A 224 -6.83 -3.87 14.48
CA PHE A 224 -8.16 -3.37 14.88
C PHE A 224 -8.13 -2.02 15.61
N ILE A 225 -7.06 -1.73 16.35
CA ILE A 225 -6.80 -0.41 16.93
C ILE A 225 -6.63 0.62 15.80
N VAL A 226 -5.91 0.29 14.72
CA VAL A 226 -5.75 1.19 13.57
C VAL A 226 -7.03 1.25 12.74
N TYR A 227 -7.47 0.14 12.19
CA TYR A 227 -8.70 -0.01 11.44
C TYR A 227 -9.57 -1.12 12.04
N PRO A 228 -10.75 -0.82 12.63
CA PRO A 228 -11.49 0.43 12.49
C PRO A 228 -11.25 1.48 13.60
N GLY A 229 -10.38 1.23 14.60
CA GLY A 229 -10.27 2.11 15.77
C GLY A 229 -9.91 3.58 15.45
N ILE A 230 -8.74 3.84 14.86
CA ILE A 230 -8.31 5.19 14.47
C ILE A 230 -9.08 5.69 13.24
N VAL A 231 -9.30 4.84 12.25
CA VAL A 231 -9.90 5.30 10.98
C VAL A 231 -11.39 5.61 11.12
N LYS A 232 -12.15 4.82 11.87
CA LYS A 232 -13.62 4.98 11.98
C LYS A 232 -14.06 5.45 13.36
N LYS A 233 -13.63 4.78 14.43
CA LYS A 233 -14.13 5.07 15.78
C LYS A 233 -13.62 6.40 16.31
N PHE A 234 -12.37 6.77 16.03
CA PHE A 234 -11.79 8.02 16.50
C PHE A 234 -12.52 9.26 15.93
N PRO A 235 -12.79 9.39 14.61
CA PRO A 235 -13.66 10.45 14.12
C PRO A 235 -15.07 10.39 14.71
N THR A 236 -15.65 9.19 14.91
CA THR A 236 -16.97 9.04 15.57
C THR A 236 -16.99 9.62 16.99
N LEU A 237 -15.91 9.47 17.76
CA LEU A 237 -15.81 10.08 19.09
C LEU A 237 -15.71 11.61 19.00
N MET A 238 -15.03 12.13 17.98
CA MET A 238 -14.88 13.57 17.77
C MET A 238 -16.13 14.25 17.23
N SER A 239 -17.08 13.53 16.61
CA SER A 239 -18.33 14.12 16.11
C SER A 239 -19.19 14.70 17.24
N GLY A 240 -19.14 14.09 18.43
CA GLY A 240 -19.81 14.61 19.63
C GLY A 240 -19.07 15.79 20.28
N SER A 241 -17.72 15.80 20.23
CA SER A 241 -16.90 16.91 20.70
C SER A 241 -15.44 16.77 20.26
N VAL A 242 -14.90 17.79 19.59
CA VAL A 242 -13.48 17.86 19.19
C VAL A 242 -12.54 17.78 20.40
N LEU A 243 -13.00 18.23 21.59
CA LEU A 243 -12.23 18.14 22.83
C LEU A 243 -11.85 16.69 23.17
N ILE A 244 -12.69 15.71 22.84
CA ILE A 244 -12.39 14.28 23.06
C ILE A 244 -11.17 13.86 22.24
N GLY A 245 -11.07 14.33 20.98
CA GLY A 245 -9.92 14.09 20.13
C GLY A 245 -8.63 14.72 20.68
N VAL A 246 -8.72 15.97 21.16
CA VAL A 246 -7.60 16.69 21.79
C VAL A 246 -7.12 15.96 23.05
N LEU A 247 -8.05 15.53 23.91
CA LEU A 247 -7.73 14.78 25.14
C LEU A 247 -7.13 13.42 24.83
N ALA A 248 -7.60 12.71 23.80
CA ALA A 248 -7.04 11.43 23.38
C ALA A 248 -5.60 11.59 22.87
N ILE A 249 -5.31 12.60 22.05
CA ILE A 249 -3.94 12.92 21.61
C ILE A 249 -3.08 13.32 22.83
N GLY A 250 -3.62 14.14 23.73
CA GLY A 250 -2.95 14.53 24.97
C GLY A 250 -2.59 13.33 25.85
N LEU A 251 -3.48 12.34 25.96
CA LEU A 251 -3.24 11.09 26.69
C LEU A 251 -2.12 10.26 26.06
N ILE A 252 -2.06 10.19 24.73
CA ILE A 252 -0.99 9.48 24.02
C ILE A 252 0.36 10.18 24.27
N LEU A 253 0.41 11.50 24.15
CA LEU A 253 1.62 12.29 24.43
C LEU A 253 2.05 12.18 25.89
N PHE A 254 1.10 12.19 26.83
CA PHE A 254 1.36 11.90 28.24
C PHE A 254 1.91 10.49 28.41
N GLY A 255 1.38 9.48 27.71
CA GLY A 255 1.90 8.12 27.70
C GLY A 255 3.35 8.05 27.22
N VAL A 256 3.72 8.81 26.18
CA VAL A 256 5.11 8.95 25.73
C VAL A 256 5.99 9.55 26.82
N TYR A 257 5.55 10.66 27.43
CA TYR A 257 6.26 11.32 28.52
C TYR A 257 6.46 10.38 29.72
N TYR A 258 5.38 9.76 30.18
CA TYR A 258 5.38 8.81 31.28
C TYR A 258 6.30 7.62 31.01
N ALA A 259 6.27 7.06 29.80
CA ALA A 259 7.17 5.97 29.41
C ALA A 259 8.65 6.37 29.47
N ARG A 260 8.99 7.60 29.06
CA ARG A 260 10.37 8.10 29.11
C ARG A 260 10.84 8.33 30.54
N VAL A 261 10.01 8.97 31.37
CA VAL A 261 10.33 9.22 32.79
C VAL A 261 10.56 7.90 33.53
N ASN A 262 9.73 6.89 33.28
CA ASN A 262 9.81 5.58 33.92
C ASN A 262 10.76 4.60 33.19
N LYS A 263 11.47 5.04 32.15
CA LYS A 263 12.39 4.20 31.33
C LYS A 263 11.75 2.91 30.82
N ASN A 264 10.49 2.96 30.40
CA ASN A 264 9.76 1.83 29.83
C ASN A 264 9.81 1.90 28.27
N PRO A 265 10.71 1.17 27.61
CA PRO A 265 10.89 1.27 26.16
C PRO A 265 9.68 0.74 25.39
N VAL A 266 9.01 -0.31 25.89
CA VAL A 266 7.84 -0.91 25.23
C VAL A 266 6.68 0.07 25.19
N LEU A 267 6.34 0.69 26.33
CA LEU A 267 5.28 1.68 26.37
C LEU A 267 5.63 2.91 25.50
N SER A 268 6.90 3.31 25.48
CA SER A 268 7.36 4.43 24.65
C SER A 268 7.18 4.13 23.17
N LEU A 269 7.59 2.94 22.72
CA LEU A 269 7.43 2.48 21.35
C LEU A 269 5.96 2.39 20.94
N LEU A 270 5.10 1.81 21.78
CA LEU A 270 3.66 1.70 21.50
C LEU A 270 2.98 3.06 21.42
N ALA A 271 3.23 3.95 22.39
CA ALA A 271 2.63 5.28 22.41
C ALA A 271 3.11 6.16 21.24
N LEU A 272 4.42 6.12 20.91
CA LEU A 272 4.96 6.83 19.76
C LEU A 272 4.45 6.28 18.43
N SER A 273 4.34 4.94 18.30
CA SER A 273 3.78 4.33 17.08
C SER A 273 2.35 4.78 16.86
N LEU A 274 1.53 4.77 17.92
CA LEU A 274 0.15 5.25 17.87
C LEU A 274 0.06 6.73 17.48
N PHE A 275 0.92 7.57 18.07
CA PHE A 275 1.01 8.99 17.72
C PHE A 275 1.38 9.19 16.24
N LEU A 276 2.38 8.46 15.74
CA LEU A 276 2.83 8.57 14.34
C LEU A 276 1.78 8.09 13.34
N ILE A 277 1.00 7.07 13.69
CA ILE A 277 -0.13 6.62 12.86
C ILE A 277 -1.20 7.71 12.78
N ILE A 278 -1.57 8.32 13.91
CA ILE A 278 -2.53 9.44 13.95
C ILE A 278 -1.98 10.64 13.17
N LEU A 279 -0.69 10.93 13.31
CA LEU A 279 -0.03 12.00 12.58
C LEU A 279 -0.10 11.77 11.06
N GLY A 280 0.15 10.56 10.57
CA GLY A 280 -0.01 10.24 9.16
C GLY A 280 -1.48 10.28 8.70
N TYR A 281 -2.40 9.79 9.53
CA TYR A 281 -3.84 9.84 9.28
C TYR A 281 -4.40 11.27 9.23
N SER A 282 -3.72 12.25 9.85
CA SER A 282 -4.13 13.66 9.85
C SER A 282 -4.23 14.29 8.46
N THR A 283 -3.70 13.64 7.42
CA THR A 283 -3.90 14.03 6.01
C THR A 283 -5.38 14.14 5.64
N TYR A 284 -6.28 13.39 6.29
CA TYR A 284 -7.74 13.52 6.11
C TYR A 284 -8.34 14.85 6.56
N ILE A 285 -7.63 15.63 7.38
CA ILE A 285 -8.04 17.00 7.69
C ILE A 285 -8.13 17.83 6.40
N SER A 286 -7.29 17.55 5.40
CA SER A 286 -7.37 18.22 4.11
C SER A 286 -8.71 17.98 3.41
N ILE A 287 -9.29 16.79 3.49
CA ILE A 287 -10.62 16.50 2.92
C ILE A 287 -11.68 17.41 3.56
N LEU A 288 -11.73 17.48 4.90
CA LEU A 288 -12.65 18.34 5.63
C LEU A 288 -12.51 19.82 5.20
N LEU A 289 -11.28 20.31 5.17
CA LEU A 289 -11.00 21.71 4.84
C LEU A 289 -11.32 22.04 3.38
N ARG A 290 -11.05 21.11 2.45
CA ARG A 290 -11.31 21.32 1.03
C ARG A 290 -12.79 21.20 0.70
N ALA A 291 -13.51 20.26 1.32
CA ALA A 291 -14.94 20.09 1.13
C ALA A 291 -15.78 21.34 1.52
N ASP A 292 -15.27 22.19 2.41
CA ASP A 292 -15.91 23.43 2.85
C ASP A 292 -15.62 24.65 1.94
N VAL A 293 -14.74 24.51 0.95
CA VAL A 293 -14.42 25.58 0.00
C VAL A 293 -15.60 25.81 -0.94
N LYS A 294 -16.04 27.06 -1.05
CA LYS A 294 -17.08 27.48 -1.99
C LYS A 294 -16.65 27.20 -3.43
N ASP A 295 -17.58 26.69 -4.23
CA ASP A 295 -17.41 26.43 -5.67
C ASP A 295 -16.24 25.47 -5.99
N LEU A 296 -15.99 24.47 -5.14
CA LEU A 296 -15.00 23.44 -5.38
C LEU A 296 -15.38 22.60 -6.62
N PRO A 297 -14.48 22.44 -7.63
CA PRO A 297 -14.83 21.81 -8.90
C PRO A 297 -15.36 20.37 -8.79
N ILE A 298 -14.68 19.55 -7.98
CA ILE A 298 -15.09 18.18 -7.64
C ILE A 298 -15.16 18.10 -6.11
N ASN A 299 -16.31 17.66 -5.58
CA ASN A 299 -16.56 17.55 -4.15
C ASN A 299 -17.46 16.35 -3.84
N GLU A 300 -16.97 15.14 -4.11
CA GLU A 300 -17.77 13.92 -3.93
C GLU A 300 -18.24 13.75 -2.49
N ASN A 301 -19.54 13.53 -2.30
CA ASN A 301 -20.27 13.44 -1.02
C ASN A 301 -20.14 14.62 -0.05
N THR A 302 -19.36 15.66 -0.37
CA THR A 302 -19.21 16.89 0.42
C THR A 302 -18.92 16.62 1.92
N PRO A 303 -17.82 15.92 2.26
CA PRO A 303 -17.41 15.63 3.64
C PRO A 303 -16.84 16.87 4.35
N ASN A 304 -17.65 17.90 4.58
CA ASN A 304 -17.24 19.18 5.20
C ASN A 304 -17.37 19.22 6.74
N ASN A 305 -17.82 18.13 7.36
CA ASN A 305 -17.88 17.99 8.82
C ASN A 305 -17.61 16.52 9.21
N ILE A 306 -17.49 16.25 10.51
CA ILE A 306 -17.09 14.92 10.98
C ILE A 306 -18.12 13.83 10.65
N GLU A 307 -19.42 14.16 10.66
CA GLU A 307 -20.49 13.20 10.35
C GLU A 307 -20.46 12.83 8.86
N THR A 308 -20.37 13.83 7.97
CA THR A 308 -20.28 13.58 6.53
C THR A 308 -18.95 12.93 6.15
N LEU A 309 -17.85 13.23 6.85
CA LEU A 309 -16.59 12.50 6.71
C LEU A 309 -16.71 11.04 7.13
N LEU A 310 -17.47 10.71 8.18
CA LEU A 310 -17.70 9.32 8.57
C LEU A 310 -18.47 8.55 7.50
N SER A 311 -19.53 9.15 6.95
CA SER A 311 -20.30 8.56 5.85
C SER A 311 -19.41 8.31 4.62
N TYR A 312 -18.55 9.28 4.31
CA TYR A 312 -17.55 9.21 3.25
C TYR A 312 -16.54 8.07 3.48
N LEU A 313 -15.87 8.04 4.64
CA LEU A 313 -14.91 6.98 5.01
C LEU A 313 -15.54 5.58 5.04
N ASN A 314 -16.82 5.50 5.42
CA ASN A 314 -17.58 4.26 5.46
C ASN A 314 -18.13 3.83 4.11
N ARG A 315 -18.01 4.66 3.07
CA ARG A 315 -18.48 4.32 1.72
C ARG A 315 -19.98 4.02 1.71
N GLU A 316 -20.75 4.72 2.54
CA GLU A 316 -22.17 4.40 2.78
C GLU A 316 -23.02 4.48 1.50
N GLN A 317 -22.61 5.29 0.53
CA GLN A 317 -23.26 5.39 -0.79
C GLN A 317 -23.29 4.06 -1.57
N TYR A 318 -22.35 3.16 -1.32
CA TYR A 318 -22.27 1.86 -2.01
C TYR A 318 -23.05 0.76 -1.26
N GLY A 319 -23.73 1.10 -0.16
CA GLY A 319 -24.47 0.17 0.67
C GLY A 319 -23.60 -0.69 1.60
N GLN A 320 -24.25 -1.56 2.37
CA GLN A 320 -23.57 -2.44 3.31
C GLN A 320 -23.13 -3.73 2.64
N GLN A 321 -21.86 -4.10 2.86
CA GLN A 321 -21.29 -5.34 2.38
C GLN A 321 -21.10 -6.31 3.55
N PRO A 322 -21.66 -7.52 3.51
CA PRO A 322 -21.42 -8.53 4.53
C PRO A 322 -19.94 -8.94 4.55
N LEU A 323 -19.39 -9.10 5.76
CA LEU A 323 -17.96 -9.40 5.94
C LEU A 323 -17.58 -10.80 5.43
N LEU A 324 -18.46 -11.79 5.60
CA LEU A 324 -18.19 -13.19 5.29
C LEU A 324 -19.19 -13.77 4.29
N LEU A 325 -20.49 -13.85 4.65
CA LEU A 325 -21.56 -14.41 3.82
C LEU A 325 -22.87 -13.63 4.06
N PRO A 326 -23.81 -13.59 3.08
CA PRO A 326 -23.68 -14.12 1.72
C PRO A 326 -22.74 -13.27 0.84
N ARG A 327 -22.12 -13.86 -0.19
CA ARG A 327 -21.19 -13.16 -1.09
C ARG A 327 -21.92 -12.60 -2.33
N ARG A 328 -23.14 -13.06 -2.59
CA ARG A 328 -24.08 -12.53 -3.60
C ARG A 328 -25.05 -11.54 -2.95
N TYR A 329 -24.61 -10.29 -2.77
CA TYR A 329 -25.38 -9.27 -2.00
C TYR A 329 -25.71 -7.99 -2.78
N SER A 330 -25.02 -7.70 -3.89
CA SER A 330 -25.23 -6.46 -4.63
C SER A 330 -26.56 -6.46 -5.37
N GLN A 331 -27.30 -5.35 -5.35
CA GLN A 331 -28.59 -5.20 -6.04
C GLN A 331 -28.45 -4.73 -7.49
N GLU A 332 -27.23 -4.50 -7.98
CA GLU A 332 -27.02 -4.02 -9.34
C GLU A 332 -27.46 -5.07 -10.38
N PRO A 333 -28.20 -4.69 -11.45
CA PRO A 333 -28.71 -5.62 -12.45
C PRO A 333 -27.63 -6.53 -13.06
N GLN A 334 -26.44 -5.99 -13.31
CA GLN A 334 -25.31 -6.75 -13.84
C GLN A 334 -24.83 -7.84 -12.88
N HIS A 335 -24.71 -7.51 -11.58
CA HIS A 335 -24.35 -8.49 -10.56
C HIS A 335 -25.44 -9.54 -10.37
N GLN A 336 -26.70 -9.13 -10.37
CA GLN A 336 -27.84 -10.05 -10.28
C GLN A 336 -27.85 -11.06 -11.45
N ALA A 337 -27.56 -10.61 -12.67
CA ALA A 337 -27.42 -11.50 -13.83
C ALA A 337 -26.26 -12.50 -13.66
N ILE A 338 -25.11 -12.06 -13.12
CA ILE A 338 -23.98 -12.96 -12.84
C ILE A 338 -24.36 -13.99 -11.76
N TYR A 339 -25.05 -13.56 -10.69
CA TYR A 339 -25.42 -14.42 -9.57
C TYR A 339 -26.33 -15.58 -9.98
N GLN A 340 -27.16 -15.39 -11.01
CA GLN A 340 -28.03 -16.44 -11.56
C GLN A 340 -27.26 -17.63 -12.13
N ASN A 341 -25.98 -17.45 -12.49
CA ASN A 341 -25.12 -18.52 -13.00
C ASN A 341 -24.59 -19.46 -11.89
N TYR A 342 -24.91 -19.21 -10.63
CA TYR A 342 -24.38 -19.95 -9.48
C TYR A 342 -25.50 -20.38 -8.54
N SER A 343 -25.50 -21.66 -8.17
CA SER A 343 -26.54 -22.23 -7.31
C SER A 343 -26.36 -21.84 -5.85
N THR A 344 -25.11 -21.68 -5.39
CA THR A 344 -24.78 -21.35 -3.99
C THR A 344 -23.73 -20.24 -3.88
N ASP A 345 -23.67 -19.56 -2.73
CA ASP A 345 -22.63 -18.57 -2.45
C ASP A 345 -21.22 -19.17 -2.46
N MET A 346 -21.10 -20.44 -2.05
CA MET A 346 -19.82 -21.15 -2.07
C MET A 346 -19.37 -21.43 -3.50
N GLU A 347 -20.30 -21.82 -4.37
CA GLU A 347 -20.01 -22.00 -5.79
C GLU A 347 -19.59 -20.67 -6.45
N PHE A 348 -20.31 -19.59 -6.17
CA PHE A 348 -19.95 -18.25 -6.63
C PHE A 348 -18.56 -17.82 -6.12
N MET A 349 -18.28 -18.06 -4.83
CA MET A 349 -16.98 -17.75 -4.23
C MET A 349 -15.84 -18.45 -4.98
N TRP A 350 -15.91 -19.76 -5.16
CA TRP A 350 -14.82 -20.51 -5.77
C TRP A 350 -14.72 -20.31 -7.28
N LYS A 351 -15.83 -20.41 -8.01
CA LYS A 351 -15.80 -20.33 -9.48
C LYS A 351 -15.63 -18.90 -9.98
N TYR A 352 -16.33 -17.93 -9.40
CA TYR A 352 -16.25 -16.55 -9.86
C TYR A 352 -15.15 -15.78 -9.12
N GLN A 353 -15.26 -15.62 -7.81
CA GLN A 353 -14.38 -14.69 -7.09
C GLN A 353 -12.92 -15.19 -7.02
N ILE A 354 -12.71 -16.48 -6.75
CA ILE A 354 -11.37 -17.05 -6.69
C ILE A 354 -10.86 -17.38 -8.09
N ASN A 355 -11.58 -18.16 -8.89
CA ASN A 355 -11.07 -18.60 -10.18
C ASN A 355 -11.15 -17.50 -11.26
N HIS A 356 -12.34 -16.99 -11.57
CA HIS A 356 -12.54 -16.00 -12.66
C HIS A 356 -11.92 -14.64 -12.38
N MET A 357 -12.02 -14.14 -11.14
CA MET A 357 -11.45 -12.84 -10.77
C MET A 357 -10.00 -13.01 -10.33
N PHE A 358 -9.72 -13.59 -9.16
CA PHE A 358 -8.37 -13.58 -8.60
C PHE A 358 -7.32 -14.38 -9.40
N ASN A 359 -7.53 -15.69 -9.58
CA ASN A 359 -6.55 -16.58 -10.23
C ASN A 359 -6.30 -16.18 -11.69
N ARG A 360 -7.32 -15.72 -12.40
CA ARG A 360 -7.17 -15.24 -13.77
C ARG A 360 -6.20 -14.07 -13.88
N TYR A 361 -6.43 -12.99 -13.13
CA TYR A 361 -5.53 -11.83 -13.13
C TYR A 361 -4.14 -12.22 -12.60
N TRP A 362 -4.07 -13.09 -11.60
CA TRP A 362 -2.78 -13.63 -11.14
C TRP A 362 -2.03 -14.30 -12.28
N PHE A 363 -2.66 -15.23 -13.00
CA PHE A 363 -2.01 -15.98 -14.07
C PHE A 363 -1.72 -15.14 -15.31
N TRP A 364 -2.49 -14.09 -15.60
CA TRP A 364 -2.15 -13.14 -16.68
C TRP A 364 -0.75 -12.55 -16.50
N ASN A 365 -0.33 -12.29 -15.26
CA ASN A 365 0.99 -11.75 -14.97
C ASN A 365 2.16 -12.71 -15.32
N TYR A 366 1.93 -14.02 -15.38
CA TYR A 366 3.02 -15.03 -15.46
C TYR A 366 2.89 -16.05 -16.60
N ILE A 367 1.67 -16.30 -17.07
CA ILE A 367 1.33 -17.28 -18.11
C ILE A 367 0.94 -16.57 -19.40
N GLY A 368 0.18 -15.47 -19.27
CA GLY A 368 -0.38 -14.71 -20.38
C GLY A 368 -1.89 -14.78 -20.47
N ARG A 369 -2.47 -13.88 -21.25
CA ARG A 369 -3.91 -13.73 -21.48
C ARG A 369 -4.30 -14.25 -22.86
N GLU A 370 -5.49 -14.82 -22.97
CA GLU A 370 -6.05 -15.27 -24.26
C GLU A 370 -6.39 -14.08 -25.18
N GLY A 371 -6.68 -12.92 -24.60
CA GLY A 371 -7.05 -11.71 -25.33
C GLY A 371 -7.18 -10.49 -24.44
N TYR A 372 -7.71 -9.40 -25.00
CA TYR A 372 -7.81 -8.07 -24.38
C TYR A 372 -9.24 -7.66 -24.04
N ASN A 373 -10.23 -8.53 -24.30
CA ASN A 373 -11.62 -8.23 -24.01
C ASN A 373 -11.92 -8.47 -22.53
N GLN A 374 -12.93 -7.75 -22.05
CA GLN A 374 -13.45 -7.97 -20.71
C GLN A 374 -13.97 -9.41 -20.59
N ASN A 375 -13.38 -10.15 -19.64
CA ASN A 375 -13.64 -11.56 -19.33
C ASN A 375 -12.82 -12.65 -20.06
N ASP A 376 -11.87 -12.29 -20.92
CA ASP A 376 -10.99 -13.26 -21.58
C ASP A 376 -10.23 -14.15 -20.57
N GLY A 377 -9.84 -15.37 -20.96
CA GLY A 377 -9.20 -16.34 -20.07
C GLY A 377 -7.67 -16.22 -19.99
N VAL A 378 -7.05 -17.24 -19.41
CA VAL A 378 -5.58 -17.40 -19.31
C VAL A 378 -5.11 -18.31 -20.44
N ASP A 379 -4.07 -17.91 -21.18
CA ASP A 379 -3.56 -18.71 -22.30
C ASP A 379 -2.63 -19.84 -21.85
N PHE A 380 -3.23 -20.88 -21.27
CA PHE A 380 -2.48 -22.07 -20.86
C PHE A 380 -1.92 -22.88 -22.05
N LYS A 381 -2.45 -22.69 -23.26
CA LYS A 381 -2.04 -23.47 -24.45
C LYS A 381 -0.65 -23.05 -24.90
N SER A 382 -0.40 -21.74 -24.99
CA SER A 382 0.92 -21.22 -25.34
C SER A 382 1.97 -21.58 -24.28
N TYR A 383 1.60 -21.57 -23.00
CA TYR A 383 2.51 -21.91 -21.91
C TYR A 383 3.06 -23.35 -21.99
N GLY A 384 2.23 -24.33 -22.33
CA GLY A 384 2.67 -25.72 -22.49
C GLY A 384 3.70 -25.94 -23.60
N GLN A 385 3.71 -25.08 -24.62
CA GLN A 385 4.69 -25.13 -25.70
C GLN A 385 6.07 -24.62 -25.25
N TYR A 386 6.14 -23.64 -24.34
CA TYR A 386 7.41 -23.11 -23.81
C TYR A 386 8.09 -24.03 -22.78
N LEU A 387 7.36 -24.94 -22.13
CA LEU A 387 7.92 -25.91 -21.18
C LEU A 387 8.41 -27.20 -21.84
N SER A 388 8.03 -27.44 -23.09
CA SER A 388 8.39 -28.65 -23.85
C SER A 388 9.56 -28.45 -24.82
N SER A 389 10.09 -27.23 -24.88
CA SER A 389 11.34 -26.83 -25.54
C SER A 389 12.43 -26.59 -24.51
#